data_AF-A0A354DI08-F1
#
_entry.id   AF-A0A354DI08-F1
#
_cell.length_a   1.000
_cell.length_b   1.000
_cell.length_c   1.000
_cell.angle_alpha   90.00
_cell.angle_beta   90.00
_cell.angle_gamma   90.00
#
_symmetry.space_group_name_H-M   'P 1'
#
loop_
_entity.id
_entity.type
_entity.pdbx_description
1 polymer ?
#
loop_
_entity_poly.entity_id
_entity_poly.type
_entity_poly.pdbx_seq_one_letter_code
_entity_poly.pdbx_strand_id
1 'polypeptide(L)'
;TVVGASLLVKNTVGLAGVMILLFIVAFPALKILALALLYNLSAAVMQPLGDSPVIKCLSIIGKNLLFVFAILATMGLMFFLAITIIISASNLSVMMR
;
A
#
# COMPACT_ATOMS: atom_id res chain seq x y z
N THR A 1 -15.77 -34.91 -5.77
CA THR A 1 -16.08 -34.21 -4.50
C THR A 1 -14.93 -33.34 -3.99
N VAL A 2 -13.67 -33.83 -3.99
CA VAL A 2 -12.50 -33.08 -3.47
C VAL A 2 -12.11 -31.85 -4.31
N VAL A 3 -12.32 -31.89 -5.63
CA VAL A 3 -11.97 -30.80 -6.57
C VAL A 3 -12.88 -29.58 -6.40
N GLY A 4 -14.18 -29.79 -6.22
CA GLY A 4 -15.15 -28.70 -5.98
C GLY A 4 -14.93 -28.00 -4.65
N ALA A 5 -14.63 -28.77 -3.59
CA ALA A 5 -14.25 -28.21 -2.30
C ALA A 5 -12.95 -27.37 -2.40
N SER A 6 -11.96 -27.85 -3.14
CA SER A 6 -10.71 -27.12 -3.38
C SER A 6 -10.92 -25.81 -4.15
N LEU A 7 -11.80 -25.78 -5.15
CA LEU A 7 -12.10 -24.56 -5.92
C LEU A 7 -12.80 -23.48 -5.08
N LEU A 8 -13.77 -23.88 -4.25
CA LEU A 8 -14.45 -22.96 -3.33
C LEU A 8 -13.46 -22.32 -2.36
N VAL A 9 -12.63 -23.15 -1.71
CA VAL A 9 -11.64 -22.66 -0.74
C VAL A 9 -10.63 -21.71 -1.40
N LYS A 10 -10.11 -22.02 -2.60
CA LYS A 10 -9.14 -21.15 -3.29
C LYS A 10 -9.70 -19.76 -3.62
N ASN A 11 -10.93 -19.68 -4.13
CA ASN A 11 -11.54 -18.41 -4.48
C ASN A 11 -11.84 -17.58 -3.21
N THR A 12 -12.41 -18.22 -2.17
CA THR A 12 -12.66 -17.56 -0.88
C THR A 12 -11.38 -17.07 -0.21
N VAL A 13 -10.31 -17.88 -0.19
CA VAL A 13 -9.01 -17.48 0.37
C VAL A 13 -8.38 -16.35 -0.44
N GLY A 14 -8.50 -16.38 -1.76
CA GLY A 14 -8.05 -15.30 -2.63
C GLY A 14 -8.73 -13.97 -2.34
N LEU A 15 -10.07 -13.97 -2.26
CA LEU A 15 -10.87 -12.80 -1.91
C LEU A 15 -10.56 -12.28 -0.50
N ALA A 16 -10.47 -13.19 0.48
CA ALA A 16 -10.10 -12.84 1.85
C ALA A 16 -8.68 -12.23 1.91
N GLY A 17 -7.73 -12.79 1.17
CA GLY A 17 -6.36 -12.29 1.07
C GLY A 17 -6.29 -10.86 0.53
N VAL A 18 -7.06 -10.55 -0.52
CA VAL A 18 -7.19 -9.18 -1.05
C VAL A 18 -7.79 -8.23 -0.01
N MET A 19 -8.84 -8.66 0.70
CA MET A 19 -9.48 -7.81 1.71
C MET A 19 -8.51 -7.50 2.86
N ILE A 20 -7.81 -8.51 3.38
CA ILE A 20 -6.81 -8.36 4.44
C ILE A 20 -5.67 -7.45 3.98
N LEU A 21 -5.23 -7.60 2.73
CA LEU A 21 -4.19 -6.76 2.15
C LEU A 21 -4.57 -5.28 2.14
N LEU A 22 -5.81 -4.95 1.74
CA LEU A 22 -6.29 -3.57 1.77
C LEU A 22 -6.26 -2.99 3.18
N PHE A 23 -6.68 -3.76 4.20
CA PHE A 23 -6.59 -3.32 5.59
C PHE A 23 -5.15 -3.12 6.07
N ILE A 24 -4.25 -4.04 5.73
CA ILE A 24 -2.82 -3.95 6.09
C ILE A 24 -2.14 -2.77 5.43
N VAL A 25 -2.50 -2.41 4.19
CA VAL A 25 -1.90 -1.27 3.48
C VAL A 25 -2.53 0.06 3.89
N ALA A 26 -3.82 0.08 4.21
CA ALA A 26 -4.54 1.30 4.60
C ALA A 26 -3.97 1.93 5.89
N PHE A 27 -3.67 1.12 6.91
CA PHE A 27 -3.12 1.60 8.17
C PHE A 27 -1.76 2.34 8.04
N PRO A 28 -0.71 1.75 7.44
CA PRO A 28 0.57 2.43 7.22
C PRO A 28 0.43 3.60 6.23
N ALA A 29 -0.45 3.50 5.23
CA ALA A 29 -0.70 4.60 4.29
C ALA A 29 -1.22 5.85 5.00
N LEU A 30 -2.21 5.70 5.90
CA LEU A 30 -2.72 6.79 6.73
C LEU A 30 -1.63 7.38 7.62
N LYS A 31 -0.81 6.54 8.25
CA LYS A 31 0.30 6.98 9.08
C LYS A 31 1.30 7.84 8.29
N ILE A 32 1.76 7.38 7.13
CA ILE A 32 2.73 8.11 6.30
C ILE A 32 2.17 9.46 5.85
N LEU A 33 0.90 9.49 5.42
CA LEU A 33 0.24 10.71 4.98
C LEU A 33 0.14 11.75 6.11
N ALA A 34 -0.22 11.30 7.32
CA ALA A 34 -0.27 12.17 8.49
C ALA A 34 1.11 12.78 8.82
N LEU A 35 2.18 11.97 8.80
CA LEU A 35 3.53 12.50 9.02
C LEU A 35 3.94 13.49 7.91
N ALA A 36 3.68 13.17 6.63
CA ALA A 36 4.03 14.05 5.51
C ALA A 36 3.37 15.43 5.60
N LEU A 37 2.11 15.48 6.03
CA LEU A 37 1.38 16.72 6.30
C LEU A 37 1.98 17.48 7.48
N LEU A 38 2.21 16.82 8.61
CA LEU A 38 2.78 17.45 9.81
C LEU A 38 4.15 18.08 9.55
N TYR A 39 5.02 17.41 8.79
CA TYR A 39 6.33 17.95 8.43
C TYR A 39 6.24 19.16 7.50
N ASN A 40 5.34 19.15 6.50
CA ASN A 40 5.13 20.30 5.63
C ASN A 40 4.49 21.49 6.37
N LEU A 41 3.51 21.23 7.25
CA LEU A 41 2.89 22.24 8.11
C LEU A 41 3.92 22.87 9.05
N SER A 42 4.75 22.05 9.70
CA SER A 42 5.80 22.52 10.58
C SER A 42 6.82 23.39 9.81
N ALA A 43 7.17 23.01 8.58
CA ALA A 43 8.05 23.81 7.75
C ALA A 43 7.42 25.17 7.39
N ALA A 44 6.14 25.20 7.03
CA ALA A 44 5.41 26.43 6.71
C ALA A 44 5.26 27.37 7.92
N VAL A 45 5.00 26.83 9.12
CA VAL A 45 4.90 27.62 10.36
C VAL A 45 6.25 28.23 10.76
N MET A 46 7.36 27.55 10.45
CA MET A 46 8.70 28.05 10.77
C MET A 46 9.25 29.04 9.73
N GLN A 47 8.72 29.11 8.50
CA GLN A 47 9.11 30.09 7.48
C GLN A 47 9.22 31.56 7.97
N PRO A 48 8.30 32.12 8.79
CA PRO A 48 8.40 33.50 9.28
C PRO A 48 9.59 33.77 10.22
N LEU A 49 10.24 32.73 10.76
CA LEU A 49 11.40 32.85 11.65
C LEU A 49 12.72 33.04 10.88
N GLY A 50 12.68 33.12 9.55
CA GLY A 50 13.82 33.29 8.65
C GLY A 50 14.21 32.01 7.89
N ASP A 51 15.07 32.12 6.88
CA ASP A 51 15.55 30.97 6.10
C ASP A 51 16.67 30.24 6.86
N SER A 52 16.28 29.26 7.67
CA SER A 52 17.21 28.35 8.35
C SER A 52 17.35 27.04 7.56
N PRO A 53 18.55 26.45 7.47
CA PRO A 53 18.74 25.13 6.85
C PRO A 53 17.83 24.04 7.46
N VAL A 54 17.38 24.23 8.71
CA VAL A 54 16.43 23.34 9.38
C VAL A 54 15.07 23.28 8.67
N ILE A 55 14.55 24.42 8.19
CA ILE A 55 13.25 24.50 7.50
C ILE A 55 13.33 23.79 6.14
N LYS A 56 14.45 23.97 5.43
CA LYS A 56 14.72 23.25 4.17
C LYS A 56 14.78 21.74 4.40
N CYS A 57 15.49 21.28 5.43
CA CYS A 57 15.51 19.86 5.79
C CYS A 57 14.11 19.32 6.11
N LEU A 58 13.29 20.08 6.85
CA LEU A 58 11.93 19.67 7.23
C LEU A 58 11.00 19.53 6.02
N SER A 59 11.10 20.45 5.06
CA SER A 59 10.38 20.39 3.79
C SER A 59 10.82 19.18 2.94
N ILE A 60 12.14 18.91 2.87
CA ILE A 60 12.68 17.74 2.16
C ILE A 60 12.15 16.44 2.78
N ILE A 61 12.12 16.33 4.12
CA ILE A 61 11.57 15.16 4.82
C ILE A 61 10.08 14.99 4.47
N GLY A 62 9.29 16.06 4.55
CA GLY A 62 7.87 16.03 4.21
C GLY A 62 7.62 15.54 2.77
N LYS A 63 8.44 15.99 1.82
CA LYS A 63 8.37 15.57 0.42
C LYS A 63 8.84 14.12 0.22
N ASN A 64 9.87 13.68 0.92
CA ASN A 64 10.33 12.30 0.87
C ASN A 64 9.30 11.32 1.43
N LEU A 65 8.54 11.72 2.45
CA LEU A 65 7.44 10.90 2.96
C LEU A 65 6.32 10.68 1.93
N LEU A 66 6.07 11.65 1.05
CA LEU A 66 5.15 11.46 -0.08
C LEU A 66 5.68 10.43 -1.10
N PHE A 67 7.00 10.38 -1.33
CA PHE A 67 7.59 9.31 -2.15
C PHE A 67 7.45 7.94 -1.47
N VAL A 68 7.63 7.86 -0.15
CA VAL A 68 7.40 6.61 0.60
C VAL A 68 5.94 6.17 0.50
N PHE A 69 4.98 7.10 0.53
CA PHE A 69 3.57 6.81 0.27
C PHE A 69 3.34 6.25 -1.13
N ALA A 70 3.97 6.84 -2.17
CA ALA A 70 3.87 6.34 -3.54
C ALA A 70 4.45 4.92 -3.71
N ILE A 71 5.58 4.63 -3.04
CA ILE A 71 6.17 3.28 -3.02
C ILE A 71 5.21 2.29 -2.37
N LEU A 72 4.64 2.64 -1.21
CA LEU A 72 3.68 1.79 -0.51
C LEU A 72 2.45 1.48 -1.37
N ALA A 73 1.88 2.49 -2.03
CA ALA A 73 0.75 2.31 -2.94
C ALA A 73 1.09 1.37 -4.10
N THR A 74 2.29 1.53 -4.68
CA THR A 74 2.77 0.67 -5.77
C THR A 74 2.99 -0.77 -5.30
N MET A 75 3.56 -0.98 -4.12
CA MET A 75 3.72 -2.31 -3.53
C MET A 75 2.37 -2.98 -3.27
N GLY A 76 1.39 -2.24 -2.74
CA GLY A 76 0.02 -2.74 -2.55
C GLY A 76 -0.63 -3.18 -3.86
N LEU A 77 -0.48 -2.38 -4.92
CA LEU A 77 -0.98 -2.71 -6.25
C LEU A 77 -0.30 -3.95 -6.84
N MET A 78 1.03 -4.08 -6.71
CA MET A 78 1.74 -5.27 -7.17
C MET A 78 1.30 -6.54 -6.45
N PHE A 79 1.08 -6.46 -5.14
CA PHE A 79 0.56 -7.58 -4.37
C PHE A 79 -0.85 -7.98 -4.79
N PHE A 80 -1.73 -7.00 -5.01
CA PHE A 80 -3.09 -7.25 -5.50
C PHE A 80 -3.08 -7.96 -6.87
N LEU A 81 -2.23 -7.50 -7.80
CA LEU A 81 -2.06 -8.15 -9.10
C LEU A 81 -1.51 -9.57 -8.95
N ALA A 82 -0.51 -9.78 -8.10
CA ALA A 82 0.06 -11.10 -7.85
C ALA A 82 -1.00 -12.09 -7.36
N ILE A 83 -1.82 -11.71 -6.37
CA ILE A 83 -2.91 -12.55 -5.85
C ILE A 83 -3.92 -12.86 -6.97
N THR A 84 -4.30 -11.86 -7.76
CA THR A 84 -5.24 -12.02 -8.88
C THR A 84 -4.72 -13.01 -9.93
N ILE A 85 -3.44 -12.89 -10.31
CA ILE A 85 -2.79 -13.79 -11.26
C ILE A 85 -2.70 -15.21 -10.71
N ILE A 86 -2.40 -15.38 -9.42
CA ILE A 86 -2.33 -16.72 -8.79
C ILE A 86 -3.71 -17.40 -8.82
N ILE A 87 -4.79 -16.68 -8.52
CA ILE A 87 -6.16 -17.23 -8.54
C ILE A 87 -6.57 -17.61 -9.97
N SER A 88 -6.32 -16.75 -10.95
CA SER A 88 -6.68 -17.02 -12.35
C SER A 88 -5.89 -18.20 -12.92
N ALA A 89 -4.58 -18.27 -12.66
CA ALA A 89 -3.73 -19.41 -13.06
C ALA A 89 -4.17 -20.71 -12.40
N SER A 90 -4.56 -20.68 -11.12
CA SER A 90 -5.04 -21.87 -10.40
C SER A 90 -6.36 -22.40 -10.96
N ASN A 91 -7.24 -21.52 -11.46
CA ASN A 91 -8.49 -21.92 -12.10
C ASN A 91 -8.24 -22.55 -13.49
N LEU A 92 -7.35 -21.96 -14.29
CA LEU A 92 -6.95 -22.50 -15.60
C LEU A 92 -6.28 -23.88 -15.49
N SER A 93 -5.39 -24.07 -14.50
CA SER A 93 -4.68 -25.34 -14.31
C SER A 93 -5.60 -26.50 -13.90
N VAL A 94 -6.74 -26.22 -13.25
CA VAL A 94 -7.76 -27.25 -12.93
C VAL A 94 -8.57 -27.63 -14.16
N MET A 95 -8.72 -26.72 -15.13
CA MET A 95 -9.49 -26.93 -16.37
C MET A 95 -8.67 -27.61 -17.48
N MET A 96 -7.33 -27.52 -17.42
CA MET A 96 -6.40 -28.22 -18.32
C MET A 96 -6.09 -29.68 -17.91
N ARG A 97 -6.59 -30.15 -16.77
CA ARG A 97 -6.59 -31.57 -16.36
C ARG A 97 -7.98 -32.15 -16.53
#